data_AF-A0A182UF30-F1
#
_entry.id   AF-A0A182UF30-F1
#
_cell.length_a   1.000
_cell.length_b   1.000
_cell.length_c   1.000
_cell.angle_alpha   90.00
_cell.angle_beta   90.00
_cell.angle_gamma   90.00
#
_symmetry.space_group_name_H-M   'P 1'
#
loop_
_entity.id
_entity.type
_entity.pdbx_description
1 polymer ?
#
loop_
_entity_poly.entity_id
_entity_poly.type
_entity_poly.pdbx_seq_one_letter_code
_entity_poly.pdbx_strand_id
1 'polypeptide(L)'
;MVVGMDESKVGVDEEQHYDISSDECDTPAGVLSSKFDKTDLSINTNPLPHGKYTLIGLDIDTTGRRLIDEIVQISAFTPEKEYAQYIMPLMNLNPAARQRHQVRVITVGFFRMLKSMQTY
;
A
#
# COMPACT_ATOMS: atom_id res chain seq x y z
N MET A 1 -72.81 -3.84 -28.79
CA MET A 1 -71.67 -3.89 -29.73
C MET A 1 -70.43 -3.90 -28.84
N VAL A 2 -69.73 -5.00 -28.50
CA VAL A 2 -69.12 -6.08 -29.32
C VAL A 2 -68.50 -5.45 -30.57
N VAL A 3 -67.19 -5.41 -30.81
CA VAL A 3 -66.11 -6.42 -30.79
C VAL A 3 -64.80 -5.60 -30.55
N GLY A 4 -63.80 -5.95 -29.74
CA GLY A 4 -63.09 -7.22 -29.64
C GLY A 4 -61.83 -7.19 -30.52
N MET A 5 -60.64 -7.16 -29.91
CA MET A 5 -59.43 -7.75 -30.48
C MET A 5 -58.59 -8.26 -29.30
N ASP A 6 -59.01 -9.44 -28.87
CA ASP A 6 -58.29 -10.57 -28.23
C ASP A 6 -56.92 -10.85 -28.89
N GLU A 7 -55.95 -11.59 -28.34
CA GLU A 7 -55.77 -12.38 -27.12
C GLU A 7 -54.28 -12.82 -27.07
N SER A 8 -53.88 -13.40 -25.93
CA SER A 8 -52.83 -14.44 -25.72
C SER A 8 -51.49 -13.97 -25.14
N LYS A 9 -50.88 -14.55 -24.10
CA LYS A 9 -51.14 -15.66 -23.15
C LYS A 9 -50.09 -15.47 -22.02
N VAL A 10 -50.47 -15.36 -20.74
CA VAL A 10 -50.45 -16.40 -19.68
C VAL A 10 -49.10 -17.11 -19.44
N GLY A 11 -48.64 -16.99 -18.19
CA GLY A 11 -47.63 -17.79 -17.46
C GLY A 11 -47.14 -16.93 -16.28
N VAL A 12 -47.74 -16.92 -15.09
CA VAL A 12 -47.89 -17.97 -14.05
C VAL A 12 -46.52 -18.55 -13.63
N ASP A 13 -46.18 -18.16 -12.39
CA ASP A 13 -45.32 -18.78 -11.37
C ASP A 13 -43.81 -18.93 -11.64
N GLU A 14 -42.98 -18.29 -10.80
CA GLU A 14 -42.39 -18.94 -9.62
C GLU A 14 -41.41 -17.98 -8.90
N GLU A 15 -41.63 -17.80 -7.60
CA GLU A 15 -40.65 -17.22 -6.68
C GLU A 15 -39.38 -18.09 -6.70
N GLN A 16 -38.26 -17.55 -7.15
CA GLN A 16 -36.97 -18.21 -6.97
C GLN A 16 -36.31 -17.69 -5.69
N HIS A 17 -36.61 -18.44 -4.63
CA HIS A 17 -35.82 -18.59 -3.43
C HIS A 17 -34.49 -19.27 -3.79
N TYR A 18 -33.39 -18.53 -3.73
CA TYR A 18 -32.04 -19.08 -3.92
C TYR A 18 -31.41 -19.33 -2.54
N ASP A 19 -31.71 -20.48 -1.95
CA ASP A 19 -30.90 -21.08 -0.89
C ASP A 19 -29.95 -22.10 -1.52
N ILE A 20 -28.64 -21.85 -1.44
CA ILE A 20 -27.45 -22.74 -1.62
C ILE A 20 -26.25 -21.80 -1.78
N SER A 21 -25.10 -21.93 -1.11
CA SER A 21 -24.59 -22.78 -0.05
C SER A 21 -23.47 -21.95 0.60
N SER A 22 -23.29 -22.09 1.91
CA SER A 22 -22.09 -21.62 2.59
C SER A 22 -20.91 -22.50 2.20
N ASP A 23 -20.22 -22.13 1.12
CA ASP A 23 -18.89 -22.69 0.80
C ASP A 23 -17.82 -21.65 1.08
N GLU A 24 -17.30 -21.77 2.30
CA GLU A 24 -16.03 -21.29 2.80
C GLU A 24 -14.91 -21.60 1.79
N CYS A 25 -14.61 -20.67 0.88
CA CYS A 25 -13.41 -20.75 0.06
C CYS A 25 -12.27 -20.04 0.78
N ASP A 26 -11.69 -20.78 1.74
CA ASP A 26 -10.27 -20.68 2.11
C ASP A 26 -9.44 -20.69 0.83
N THR A 27 -9.26 -19.51 0.23
CA THR A 27 -8.43 -19.36 -0.96
C THR A 27 -7.02 -19.15 -0.44
N PRO A 28 -6.09 -20.10 -0.60
CA PRO A 28 -4.74 -19.89 -0.15
C PRO A 28 -4.17 -18.71 -0.93
N ALA A 29 -3.47 -17.82 -0.23
CA ALA A 29 -2.82 -16.63 -0.78
C ALA A 29 -1.85 -16.90 -1.97
N GLY A 30 -1.63 -18.17 -2.34
CA GLY A 30 -0.76 -18.59 -3.44
C GLY A 30 -1.34 -18.49 -4.86
N VAL A 31 -2.66 -18.37 -5.05
CA VAL A 31 -3.25 -18.45 -6.42
C VAL A 31 -3.05 -17.16 -7.22
N LEU A 32 -2.92 -16.00 -6.57
CA LEU A 32 -2.71 -14.71 -7.24
C LEU A 32 -1.25 -14.46 -7.68
N SER A 33 -0.29 -15.27 -7.23
CA SER A 33 1.13 -15.10 -7.54
C SER A 33 1.47 -15.44 -9.00
N SER A 34 0.70 -16.33 -9.62
CA SER A 34 1.08 -16.95 -10.90
C SER A 34 0.95 -16.05 -12.14
N LYS A 35 0.35 -14.86 -12.03
CA LYS A 35 0.07 -13.98 -13.18
C LYS A 35 1.03 -12.79 -13.34
N PHE A 36 1.93 -12.55 -12.39
CA PHE A 36 2.94 -11.49 -12.49
C PHE A 36 4.37 -12.00 -12.80
N ASP A 37 4.58 -13.32 -12.82
CA ASP A 37 5.90 -13.94 -13.05
C ASP A 37 6.20 -14.18 -14.53
N LYS A 38 6.10 -13.15 -15.37
CA LYS A 38 6.62 -13.20 -16.75
C LYS A 38 7.58 -12.06 -17.04
N THR A 39 8.52 -11.88 -16.13
CA THR A 39 9.85 -11.37 -16.48
C THR A 39 10.82 -12.53 -16.34
N ASP A 40 11.32 -13.04 -17.46
CA ASP A 40 12.45 -13.98 -17.53
C ASP A 40 13.69 -13.32 -16.94
N LEU A 41 13.80 -13.36 -15.62
CA LEU A 41 15.04 -13.19 -14.89
C LEU A 41 15.28 -14.56 -14.28
N SER A 42 16.26 -15.28 -14.82
CA SER A 42 16.82 -16.45 -14.16
C SER A 42 17.19 -16.03 -12.74
N ILE A 43 16.31 -16.32 -11.78
CA ILE A 43 16.52 -15.98 -10.38
C ILE A 43 17.77 -16.74 -9.98
N ASN A 44 18.88 -16.01 -9.81
CA ASN A 44 20.10 -16.59 -9.31
C ASN A 44 19.76 -17.20 -7.94
N THR A 45 19.81 -18.53 -7.85
CA THR A 45 19.45 -19.27 -6.64
C THR A 45 20.38 -18.97 -5.46
N ASN A 46 21.49 -18.27 -5.71
CA ASN A 46 22.37 -17.66 -4.71
C ASN A 46 22.41 -16.13 -4.90
N PRO A 47 21.43 -15.39 -4.38
CA PRO A 47 21.30 -13.95 -4.63
C PRO A 47 22.41 -13.09 -4.00
N LEU A 48 23.16 -13.63 -3.01
CA LEU A 48 24.31 -12.96 -2.41
C LEU A 48 25.46 -13.96 -2.19
N PRO A 49 26.66 -13.73 -2.77
CA PRO A 49 27.80 -14.63 -2.62
C PRO A 49 28.42 -14.55 -1.22
N HIS A 50 29.28 -15.51 -0.87
CA HIS A 50 30.03 -15.47 0.38
C HIS A 50 31.13 -14.39 0.34
N GLY A 51 31.28 -13.66 1.43
CA GLY A 51 32.28 -12.59 1.56
C GLY A 51 32.26 -11.95 2.93
N LYS A 52 33.18 -11.02 3.16
CA LYS A 52 33.24 -10.22 4.39
C LYS A 52 32.44 -8.93 4.18
N TYR A 53 31.19 -8.94 4.62
CA TYR A 53 30.28 -7.79 4.53
C TYR A 53 30.27 -6.97 5.82
N THR A 54 30.01 -5.67 5.69
CA THR A 54 29.64 -4.82 6.81
C THR A 54 28.13 -4.78 6.89
N LEU A 55 27.57 -5.12 8.06
CA LEU A 55 26.14 -5.03 8.31
C LEU A 55 25.80 -3.62 8.75
N ILE A 56 24.88 -2.98 8.04
CA ILE A 56 24.40 -1.63 8.35
C ILE A 56 22.88 -1.72 8.47
N GLY A 57 22.34 -1.44 9.65
CA GLY A 57 20.90 -1.28 9.82
C GLY A 57 20.47 0.02 9.15
N LEU A 58 19.43 0.00 8.32
CA LEU A 58 18.97 1.17 7.58
C LEU A 58 17.44 1.26 7.65
N ASP A 59 16.93 2.46 7.91
CA ASP A 59 15.50 2.74 7.86
C ASP A 59 15.24 4.19 7.38
N ILE A 60 14.02 4.44 6.92
CA ILE A 60 13.60 5.72 6.34
C ILE A 60 12.22 6.14 6.83
N ASP A 61 12.09 7.45 7.09
CA ASP A 61 10.78 8.08 7.28
C ASP A 61 10.31 8.67 5.96
N THR A 62 9.01 8.59 5.69
CA THR A 62 8.45 9.00 4.39
C THR A 62 7.17 9.82 4.56
N THR A 63 6.83 10.58 3.54
CA THR A 63 5.58 11.37 3.49
C THR A 63 4.32 10.50 3.39
N GLY A 64 4.47 9.24 2.98
CA GLY A 64 3.40 8.25 2.85
C GLY A 64 3.88 6.80 2.82
N ARG A 65 3.29 5.94 1.98
CA ARG A 65 3.60 4.50 1.86
C ARG A 65 3.65 4.00 0.42
N ARG A 66 3.59 4.90 -0.56
CA ARG A 66 3.65 4.63 -1.99
C ARG A 66 5.04 4.99 -2.49
N LEU A 67 5.45 4.39 -3.61
CA LEU A 67 6.75 4.68 -4.25
C LEU A 67 6.87 6.12 -4.78
N ILE A 68 5.74 6.82 -4.98
CA ILE A 68 5.71 8.23 -5.39
C ILE A 68 5.91 9.19 -4.21
N ASP A 69 5.89 8.67 -2.98
CA ASP A 69 6.04 9.48 -1.78
C ASP A 69 7.52 9.76 -1.49
N GLU A 70 7.79 10.88 -0.86
CA GLU A 70 9.15 11.39 -0.64
C GLU A 70 9.73 10.93 0.71
N ILE A 71 11.06 10.81 0.76
CA ILE A 71 11.82 10.53 1.99
C ILE A 71 11.95 11.81 2.82
N VAL A 72 11.67 11.70 4.12
CA VAL A 72 11.74 12.77 5.13
C VAL A 72 12.96 12.62 6.03
N GLN A 73 13.40 11.39 6.29
CA GLN A 73 14.63 11.10 7.04
C GLN A 73 15.27 9.83 6.49
N ILE A 74 16.60 9.81 6.46
CA ILE A 74 17.39 8.59 6.25
C ILE A 74 18.22 8.34 7.49
N SER A 75 18.19 7.11 7.99
CA SER A 75 18.96 6.68 9.14
C SER A 75 19.72 5.39 8.85
N ALA A 76 20.97 5.35 9.29
CA ALA A 76 21.82 4.19 9.21
C ALA A 76 22.59 3.99 10.51
N PHE A 77 22.75 2.74 10.93
CA PHE A 77 23.37 2.37 12.20
C PHE A 77 24.32 1.18 12.06
N THR A 78 25.45 1.32 12.74
CA THR A 78 26.41 0.27 13.08
C THR A 78 26.81 0.47 14.55
N PRO A 79 27.28 -0.55 15.28
CA PRO A 79 27.71 -0.38 16.67
C PRO A 79 28.79 0.70 16.86
N GLU A 80 29.59 0.98 15.83
CA GLU A 80 30.69 1.94 15.87
C GLU A 80 30.31 3.34 15.34
N LYS A 81 29.30 3.44 14.46
CA LYS A 81 28.94 4.67 13.76
C LYS A 81 27.45 4.74 13.47
N GLU A 82 26.91 5.96 13.54
CA GLU A 82 25.54 6.27 13.17
C GLU A 82 25.48 7.44 12.18
N TYR A 83 24.40 7.46 11.40
CA TYR A 83 24.05 8.56 10.51
C TYR A 83 22.53 8.77 10.56
N ALA A 84 22.11 10.02 10.75
CA ALA A 84 20.71 10.39 10.69
C ALA A 84 20.60 11.81 10.11
N GLN A 85 19.83 11.96 9.04
CA GLN A 85 19.65 13.25 8.38
C GLN A 85 18.21 13.44 7.93
N TYR A 86 17.61 14.55 8.34
CA TYR A 86 16.34 15.02 7.82
C TYR A 86 16.49 15.64 6.43
N ILE A 87 15.50 15.42 5.59
CA ILE A 87 15.39 15.92 4.22
C ILE A 87 14.06 16.66 4.11
N MET A 88 14.09 17.89 3.59
CA MET A 88 12.88 18.68 3.40
C MET A 88 12.10 18.16 2.18
N PRO A 89 10.85 17.67 2.34
CA PRO A 89 10.06 17.19 1.21
C PRO A 89 9.41 18.35 0.43
N LEU A 90 9.16 18.13 -0.86
CA LEU A 90 8.41 19.05 -1.69
C LEU A 90 6.93 19.08 -1.28
N MET A 91 6.33 17.93 -0.96
CA MET A 91 4.96 17.82 -0.49
C MET A 91 4.88 17.75 1.05
N ASN A 92 3.67 17.85 1.60
CA ASN A 92 3.47 17.70 3.05
C ASN A 92 3.27 16.22 3.41
N LEU A 93 3.70 15.83 4.61
CA LEU A 93 3.44 14.48 5.14
C LEU A 93 1.93 14.26 5.27
N ASN A 94 1.43 13.08 4.87
CA ASN A 94 0.04 12.71 5.05
C ASN A 94 -0.31 12.51 6.55
N PRO A 95 -1.61 12.49 6.93
CA PRO A 95 -1.99 12.39 8.35
C PRO A 95 -1.41 11.18 9.08
N ALA A 96 -1.34 10.03 8.42
CA ALA A 96 -0.79 8.80 9.00
C ALA A 96 0.73 8.90 9.22
N ALA A 97 1.47 9.48 8.27
CA ALA A 97 2.90 9.71 8.38
C ALA A 97 3.23 10.72 9.48
N ARG A 98 2.47 11.81 9.61
CA ARG A 98 2.62 12.75 10.72
C ARG A 98 2.43 12.07 12.07
N GLN A 99 1.41 11.22 12.19
CA GLN A 99 1.16 10.48 13.43
C GLN A 99 2.24 9.45 13.72
N ARG A 100 2.76 8.75 12.70
CA ARG A 100 3.80 7.73 12.85
C ARG A 100 5.14 8.34 13.26
N HIS A 101 5.59 9.36 12.52
CA HIS A 101 6.94 9.92 12.66
C HIS A 101 6.97 11.14 13.61
N GLN A 102 5.81 11.65 14.02
CA GLN A 102 5.69 12.84 14.88
C GLN A 102 6.44 14.06 14.33
N VAL A 103 6.45 14.20 13.01
CA VAL A 103 7.02 15.34 12.28
C VAL A 103 5.97 15.87 11.32
N ARG A 104 5.97 17.18 11.11
CA ARG A 104 5.11 17.84 10.11
C ARG A 104 5.85 18.97 9.40
N VAL A 105 5.37 19.31 8.22
CA VAL A 105 5.78 20.55 7.55
C VAL A 105 4.92 21.70 8.08
N ILE A 106 5.56 22.80 8.46
CA ILE A 106 4.90 24.08 8.76
C ILE A 106 5.35 25.14 7.76
N THR A 107 4.54 26.18 7.60
CA THR A 107 4.88 27.36 6.78
C THR A 107 5.01 28.57 7.68
N VAL A 108 6.14 29.27 7.59
CA VAL A 108 6.41 30.53 8.30
C VAL A 108 6.69 31.60 7.25
N GLY A 109 5.71 32.49 7.03
CA GLY A 109 5.75 33.42 5.90
C GLY A 109 5.71 32.65 4.57
N PHE A 110 6.80 32.73 3.80
CA PHE A 110 6.96 32.04 2.52
C PHE A 110 7.86 30.79 2.60
N PHE A 111 8.43 30.50 3.77
CA PHE A 111 9.34 29.38 3.96
C PHE A 111 8.61 28.16 4.52
N ARG A 112 8.92 26.99 3.97
CA ARG A 112 8.48 25.69 4.49
C ARG A 112 9.63 25.05 5.28
N MET A 113 9.31 24.46 6.42
CA MET A 113 10.29 23.76 7.25
C MET A 113 9.65 22.59 7.98
N LEU A 114 10.47 21.60 8.34
CA LEU A 114 10.07 20.51 9.22
C LEU A 114 9.97 21.01 10.66
N LYS A 115 8.96 20.54 11.39
CA LYS A 115 8.78 20.76 12.82
C LYS A 115 8.40 19.43 13.48
N SER A 116 9.12 19.10 14.55
CA SER A 116 8.76 18.01 15.47
C SER A 116 7.43 18.33 16.18
N MET A 117 6.61 17.31 16.37
CA MET A 117 5.35 17.37 17.12
C MET A 117 5.55 17.03 18.60
N GLN A 118 6.70 16.48 18.99
CA GLN A 118 7.02 16.10 20.36
C GLN A 118 7.76 17.21 21.13
N THR A 119 8.56 18.01 20.43
CA THR A 119 9.37 19.07 21.03
C THR A 119 8.79 20.44 20.67
N TYR A 120 8.76 21.36 21.65
CA TYR A 120 8.14 22.69 21.53
C TYR A 120 8.84 23.59 20.51
#